data_AF-A0AAJ3Z366-F1
#
_entry.id   AF-A0AAJ3Z366-F1
#
_cell.length_a   1.000
_cell.length_b   1.000
_cell.length_c   1.000
_cell.angle_alpha   90.00
_cell.angle_beta   90.00
_cell.angle_gamma   90.00
#
_symmetry.space_group_name_H-M   'P 1'
#
loop_
_entity.id
_entity.type
_entity.pdbx_description
1 polymer ?
#
loop_
_entity_poly.entity_id
_entity_poly.type
_entity_poly.pdbx_seq_one_letter_code
_entity_poly.pdbx_strand_id
1 'polypeptide(L)'
;MNKQWTLIAALIFTLVVAIFAVINVEPVKVDFLFATAEWPLILVILVSVLMGALIIGSAGAFQLMRLKRELRALRKEEQAKKSEAEAEPRASADSND
;
A
#
# COMPACT_ATOMS: atom_id res chain seq x y z
N MET A 1 4.07 17.81 11.08
CA MET A 1 4.53 18.79 10.08
C MET A 1 3.30 19.36 9.39
N ASN A 2 3.15 20.68 9.32
CA ASN A 2 1.91 21.30 8.82
C ASN A 2 1.71 20.92 7.35
N LYS A 3 0.51 20.48 6.95
CA LYS A 3 0.19 20.01 5.57
C LYS A 3 0.70 20.96 4.47
N GLN A 4 0.75 22.26 4.74
CA GLN A 4 1.29 23.28 3.84
C GLN A 4 2.78 23.11 3.54
N TRP A 5 3.60 22.77 4.55
CA TRP A 5 5.03 22.50 4.35
C TRP A 5 5.26 21.26 3.48
N THR A 6 4.42 20.23 3.62
CA THR A 6 4.47 19.05 2.75
C THR A 6 4.16 19.42 1.30
N LEU A 7 3.16 20.28 1.06
CA LEU A 7 2.81 20.74 -0.30
C LEU A 7 3.96 21.55 -0.92
N ILE A 8 4.55 22.49 -0.17
CA ILE A 8 5.69 23.30 -0.65
C ILE A 8 6.88 22.39 -0.99
N ALA A 9 7.22 21.45 -0.11
CA ALA A 9 8.30 20.49 -0.35
C ALA A 9 8.04 19.62 -1.60
N ALA A 10 6.79 19.16 -1.78
CA ALA A 10 6.41 18.38 -2.95
C ALA A 10 6.49 19.18 -4.26
N LEU A 11 6.14 20.47 -4.23
CA LEU A 11 6.28 21.36 -5.39
C LEU A 11 7.75 21.58 -5.75
N ILE A 12 8.61 21.86 -4.76
CA ILE A 12 10.05 22.01 -4.98
C ILE A 12 10.63 20.72 -5.55
N PHE A 13 10.27 19.57 -4.98
CA PHE A 13 10.72 18.27 -5.47
C PHE A 13 10.28 18.02 -6.92
N THR A 14 9.00 18.28 -7.24
CA THR A 14 8.46 18.17 -8.61
C THR A 14 9.24 19.05 -9.58
N LEU A 15 9.56 20.29 -9.18
CA LEU A 15 10.34 21.22 -10.00
C LEU A 15 11.75 20.69 -10.29
N VAL A 16 12.44 20.15 -9.27
CA VAL A 16 13.77 19.53 -9.44
C VAL A 16 13.71 18.36 -10.42
N VAL A 17 12.72 17.47 -10.28
CA VAL A 17 12.51 16.35 -11.20
C VAL A 17 12.23 16.83 -12.63
N ALA A 18 11.41 17.86 -12.80
CA ALA A 18 11.11 18.43 -14.11
C ALA A 18 12.34 19.04 -14.78
N ILE A 19 13.17 19.79 -14.03
CA ILE A 19 14.45 20.32 -14.53
C ILE A 19 15.36 19.17 -14.96
N PHE A 20 15.50 18.14 -14.13
CA PHE A 20 16.31 16.98 -14.46
C PHE A 20 15.82 16.27 -15.73
N ALA A 21 14.50 16.15 -15.91
CA ALA A 21 13.91 15.55 -17.09
C ALA A 21 14.20 16.34 -18.37
N VAL A 22 14.17 17.68 -18.30
CA VAL A 22 14.48 18.55 -19.45
C VAL A 22 15.97 18.51 -19.79
N ILE A 23 16.86 18.55 -18.78
CA ILE A 23 18.32 18.53 -19.02
C ILE A 23 18.77 17.20 -19.61
N ASN A 24 18.14 16.09 -19.20
CA ASN A 24 18.50 14.75 -19.64
C ASN A 24 17.51 14.22 -20.70
N VAL A 25 16.94 15.11 -21.51
CA VAL A 25 16.07 14.75 -22.65
C VAL A 25 16.89 14.28 -23.87
N GLU A 26 17.90 13.47 -23.62
CA GLU A 26 18.67 12.84 -24.68
C GLU A 26 17.94 11.57 -25.14
N PRO A 27 17.62 11.44 -26.45
CA PRO A 27 16.98 10.24 -26.96
C PRO A 27 17.94 9.05 -26.84
N VAL A 28 17.49 8.02 -26.13
CA VAL A 28 18.22 6.76 -25.99
C VAL A 28 17.40 5.67 -26.68
N LYS A 29 18.09 4.80 -27.43
CA LYS A 29 17.46 3.65 -28.06
C LYS A 29 17.09 2.61 -27.00
N VAL A 30 15.82 2.23 -26.97
CA VAL A 30 15.29 1.23 -26.05
C VAL A 30 14.74 0.06 -26.87
N ASP A 31 15.24 -1.14 -26.59
CA ASP A 31 14.81 -2.39 -27.22
C ASP A 31 13.77 -3.10 -26.34
N PHE A 32 12.49 -2.99 -26.69
CA PHE A 32 11.34 -3.57 -25.98
C PHE A 32 11.05 -5.02 -26.36
N LEU A 33 12.10 -5.84 -26.54
CA LEU A 33 12.06 -7.25 -26.94
C LEU A 33 11.54 -7.53 -28.38
N PHE A 34 10.52 -6.80 -28.85
CA PHE A 34 9.92 -6.94 -30.19
C PHE A 34 9.83 -5.63 -30.98
N ALA A 35 10.24 -4.51 -30.37
CA ALA A 35 10.22 -3.19 -30.99
C ALA A 35 11.37 -2.35 -30.45
N THR A 36 11.90 -1.45 -31.28
CA THR A 36 12.97 -0.52 -30.89
C THR A 36 12.49 0.90 -31.07
N ALA A 37 12.60 1.75 -30.04
CA ALA A 37 12.18 3.14 -30.13
C ALA A 37 13.15 4.05 -29.38
N GLU A 38 13.24 5.31 -29.82
CA GLU A 38 14.08 6.32 -29.17
C GLU A 38 13.24 7.13 -28.19
N TRP A 39 13.52 6.95 -26.90
CA TRP A 39 12.80 7.59 -25.81
C TRP A 39 13.82 8.28 -24.88
N PRO A 40 13.49 9.44 -24.30
CA PRO A 40 14.30 10.04 -23.25
C PRO A 40 14.50 9.06 -22.08
N LEU A 41 15.75 8.90 -21.62
CA LEU A 41 16.10 7.93 -20.58
C LEU A 41 15.29 8.11 -19.29
N ILE A 42 15.00 9.36 -18.91
CA ILE A 42 14.20 9.67 -17.72
C ILE A 42 12.78 9.09 -17.78
N LEU A 43 12.14 9.04 -18.95
CA LEU A 43 10.81 8.45 -19.09
C LEU A 43 10.84 6.95 -18.81
N VAL A 44 11.88 6.27 -19.29
CA VAL A 44 12.09 4.84 -19.03
C VAL A 44 12.24 4.60 -17.53
N ILE A 45 13.10 5.38 -16.85
CA ILE A 45 13.33 5.26 -15.40
C ILE A 45 12.03 5.50 -14.63
N LEU A 46 11.29 6.57 -14.94
CA LEU A 46 10.04 6.89 -14.26
C LEU A 46 9.00 5.77 -14.40
N VAL A 47 8.85 5.21 -15.61
CA VAL A 47 7.94 4.08 -15.85
C VAL A 47 8.41 2.84 -15.10
N SER A 48 9.71 2.53 -15.12
CA SER A 48 10.25 1.37 -14.39
C SER A 48 10.04 1.48 -12.88
N VAL A 49 10.32 2.65 -12.29
CA VAL A 49 10.10 2.91 -10.86
C VAL A 49 8.61 2.83 -10.52
N LEU A 50 7.75 3.42 -11.35
CA LEU A 50 6.30 3.35 -11.18
C LEU A 50 5.80 1.91 -11.21
N MET A 51 6.26 1.10 -12.18
CA MET A 51 5.92 -0.32 -12.27
C MET A 51 6.37 -1.09 -11.02
N GLY A 52 7.60 -0.85 -10.54
CA GLY A 52 8.08 -1.44 -9.28
C GLY A 52 7.22 -1.06 -8.08
N ALA A 53 6.86 0.22 -7.95
CA ALA A 53 5.98 0.71 -6.89
C ALA A 53 4.57 0.10 -6.97
N LEU A 54 4.01 -0.07 -8.17
CA LEU A 54 2.73 -0.74 -8.38
C LEU A 54 2.78 -2.21 -7.97
N ILE A 55 3.85 -2.94 -8.31
CA ILE A 55 4.02 -4.34 -7.93
C ILE A 55 4.13 -4.47 -6.41
N ILE A 56 5.02 -3.71 -5.77
CA ILE A 56 5.22 -3.74 -4.32
C ILE A 56 3.94 -3.28 -3.60
N GLY A 57 3.32 -2.20 -4.08
CA GLY A 57 2.09 -1.64 -3.50
C GLY A 57 0.91 -2.60 -3.60
N SER A 58 0.73 -3.29 -4.73
CA SER A 58 -0.33 -4.28 -4.91
C SER A 58 -0.10 -5.53 -4.04
N ALA A 59 1.13 -6.05 -3.98
CA ALA A 59 1.47 -7.16 -3.09
C ALA A 59 1.25 -6.79 -1.61
N GLY A 60 1.68 -5.60 -1.20
CA GLY A 60 1.46 -5.07 0.15
C GLY A 60 -0.03 -4.89 0.48
N ALA A 61 -0.82 -4.35 -0.46
CA ALA A 61 -2.26 -4.20 -0.30
C ALA A 61 -2.96 -5.56 -0.15
N PHE A 62 -2.57 -6.56 -0.96
CA PHE A 62 -3.09 -7.91 -0.85
C PHE A 62 -2.82 -8.53 0.52
N GLN A 63 -1.58 -8.43 0.99
CA GLN A 63 -1.20 -8.94 2.32
C GLN A 63 -1.96 -8.21 3.44
N LEU A 64 -2.11 -6.89 3.33
CA LEU A 64 -2.86 -6.09 4.31
C LEU A 64 -4.36 -6.47 4.34
N MET A 65 -4.96 -6.78 3.19
CA MET A 65 -6.35 -7.25 3.12
C MET A 65 -6.50 -8.61 3.81
N ARG A 66 -5.58 -9.54 3.58
CA ARG A 66 -5.59 -10.86 4.22
C ARG A 66 -5.45 -10.75 5.74
N LEU A 67 -4.48 -9.96 6.20
CA LEU A 67 -4.29 -9.70 7.63
C LEU A 67 -5.52 -9.06 8.28
N LYS A 68 -6.18 -8.10 7.61
CA LYS A 68 -7.42 -7.49 8.10
C LYS A 68 -8.57 -8.50 8.20
N ARG A 69 -8.64 -9.50 7.31
CA ARG A 69 -9.66 -10.56 7.38
C ARG A 69 -9.40 -11.48 8.57
N GLU A 70 -8.17 -11.95 8.75
CA GLU A 70 -7.76 -12.78 9.90
C GLU A 70 -8.03 -12.05 11.22
N LEU A 71 -7.66 -10.77 11.32
CA LEU A 71 -7.91 -9.94 12.50
C LEU A 71 -9.41 -9.83 12.84
N ARG A 72 -10.28 -9.76 11.82
CA ARG A 72 -11.74 -9.72 12.02
C ARG A 72 -12.29 -11.07 12.47
N ALA A 73 -11.75 -12.18 11.97
CA ALA A 73 -12.16 -13.53 12.39
C ALA A 73 -11.78 -13.78 13.86
N LEU A 74 -10.51 -13.54 14.22
CA LEU A 74 -10.01 -13.67 15.59
C LEU A 74 -10.78 -12.80 16.59
N ARG A 75 -11.09 -11.55 16.23
CA ARG A 75 -11.90 -10.66 17.09
C ARG A 75 -13.32 -11.17 17.33
N LYS A 76 -13.93 -11.86 16.36
CA LYS A 76 -15.25 -12.47 16.53
C LYS A 76 -15.19 -13.68 17.45
N GLU A 77 -14.16 -14.51 17.33
CA GLU A 77 -13.95 -15.67 18.22
C GLU A 77 -13.73 -15.25 19.67
N GLU A 78 -12.90 -14.22 19.89
CA GLU A 78 -12.69 -13.61 21.21
C GLU A 78 -14.01 -13.11 21.82
N GLN A 79 -14.82 -12.40 21.03
CA GLN A 79 -16.13 -11.91 21.50
C GLN A 79 -17.07 -13.07 21.86
N ALA A 80 -17.15 -14.10 21.02
CA ALA A 80 -18.01 -15.26 21.25
C ALA A 80 -17.64 -16.00 22.55
N LYS A 81 -16.34 -16.27 22.76
CA LYS A 81 -15.85 -16.92 23.99
C LYS A 81 -16.14 -16.08 25.24
N LYS A 82 -15.98 -14.77 25.15
CA LYS A 82 -16.25 -13.87 26.29
C LYS A 82 -17.74 -13.83 26.66
N SER A 83 -18.63 -13.89 25.67
CA SER A 83 -20.07 -14.00 25.91
C SER A 83 -20.52 -15.36 26.45
N GLU A 84 -19.87 -16.47 26.09
CA GLU A 84 -20.14 -17.79 26.69
C GLU A 84 -19.69 -17.85 28.15
N ALA A 85 -18.51 -17.32 28.47
CA ALA A 85 -18.00 -17.25 29.84
C ALA A 85 -18.84 -16.37 30.78
N GLU A 86 -19.58 -15.39 30.25
CA GLU A 86 -20.56 -14.59 31.00
C GLU A 86 -21.94 -15.27 31.14
N ALA A 87 -22.23 -16.29 30.35
CA ALA A 87 -23.51 -17.02 30.37
C ALA A 87 -23.51 -18.24 31.30
N GLU A 88 -22.39 -18.94 31.46
CA GLU A 88 -22.26 -20.11 32.35
C GLU A 88 -22.51 -19.86 33.85
N PRO A 89 -22.22 -18.68 34.47
CA PRO A 89 -22.43 -18.48 35.90
C PRO A 89 -23.91 -18.51 36.36
N ARG A 90 -24.87 -18.42 35.43
CA ARG A 90 -26.30 -18.33 35.76
C ARG A 90 -27.04 -19.67 35.71
N ALA A 91 -26.48 -20.69 35.09
CA ALA A 91 -27.15 -21.99 34.93
C ALA A 91 -26.98 -22.94 36.13
N SER A 92 -25.96 -22.73 36.98
CA SER A 92 -25.71 -23.58 38.16
C SER A 92 -26.31 -23.04 39.47
N ALA A 93 -26.97 -21.88 39.45
CA ALA A 93 -27.55 -21.26 40.64
C ALA A 93 -29.06 -21.54 40.82
N ASP A 94 -29.71 -22.17 39.83
CA ASP A 94 -31.18 -22.33 39.78
C ASP A 94 -31.65 -23.79 39.97
N SER A 95 -30.77 -24.69 40.41
CA SER A 95 -31.10 -26.13 40.59
C SER A 95 -31.19 -26.58 42.05
N ASN A 96 -31.27 -25.65 43.01
CA ASN A 96 -31.51 -25.94 44.43
C ASN A 96 -32.76 -25.19 44.91
N ASP A 97 -33.94 -25.67 44.52
CA ASP A 97 -35.21 -25.46 45.23
C ASP A 97 -36.14 -26.66 45.01
#